data_AF-A0A1L0GIK7-F1
#
_entry.id   AF-A0A1L0GIK7-F1
#
_cell.length_a   1.000
_cell.length_b   1.000
_cell.length_c   1.000
_cell.angle_alpha   90.00
_cell.angle_beta   90.00
_cell.angle_gamma   90.00
#
_symmetry.space_group_name_H-M   'P 1'
#
loop_
_entity.id
_entity.type
_entity.pdbx_description
1 polymer ?
#
loop_
_entity_poly.entity_id
_entity_poly.type
_entity_poly.pdbx_seq_one_letter_code
_entity_poly.pdbx_strand_id
1 'polypeptide(L)'
;MAVTRSKITVVKTAVERHNGVQTVEKVTKTKKVKTTIPGTPKSKAKAPSANASPRKKPHIEELFAVVDIPEDLLLPQTFIDRHKPEFIKGVNYILLKDPSLYPCIVHLEFKAFSNKVDSPETEDEVILRYWYALISSVIGQQVSGHAAKAIEGRFRLLFEDGPTPQDTLKKSPEELRAVGLLAMKLKYVISISEAFSSPDSKLVSLDFYRSSTNQEIIDELVLLKGIGEWSAKMFSVFTLNELDIFAYDDLGVARCVARYLENRPQLLKDIQKGVNEDELLKLGLKKKGKFQTKSSKRDWVPLHDEYVKYLGKLYSPYLLVLMLIMWRLASTNVEILENVR
;
A
#
# COMPACT_ATOMS: atom_id res chain seq x y z
N MET A 1 4.46 -12.69 23.82
CA MET A 1 3.39 -12.81 24.85
C MET A 1 3.80 -12.00 26.06
N ALA A 2 3.01 -10.99 26.41
CA ALA A 2 3.30 -10.07 27.50
C ALA A 2 2.91 -10.67 28.87
N VAL A 3 3.75 -10.47 29.89
CA VAL A 3 3.46 -10.83 31.29
C VAL A 3 2.88 -9.60 31.98
N THR A 4 1.59 -9.64 32.34
CA THR A 4 0.94 -8.61 33.16
C THR A 4 1.17 -8.88 34.64
N ARG A 5 1.60 -7.86 35.40
CA ARG A 5 1.70 -7.89 36.87
C ARG A 5 0.63 -6.98 37.47
N SER A 6 -0.36 -7.55 38.16
CA SER A 6 -1.36 -6.78 38.90
C SER A 6 -1.00 -6.68 40.39
N LYS A 7 -1.14 -5.48 40.96
CA LYS A 7 -1.09 -5.23 42.42
C LYS A 7 -2.53 -5.30 42.95
N ILE A 8 -2.77 -6.11 43.98
CA ILE A 8 -4.04 -6.14 44.71
C ILE A 8 -3.83 -5.41 46.03
N THR A 9 -4.62 -4.37 46.30
CA THR A 9 -4.67 -3.67 47.59
C THR A 9 -5.88 -4.19 48.35
N VAL A 10 -5.68 -4.72 49.56
CA VAL A 10 -6.76 -5.17 50.44
C VAL A 10 -6.85 -4.19 51.60
N VAL A 11 -8.01 -3.53 51.75
CA VAL A 11 -8.34 -2.69 52.92
C VAL A 11 -9.12 -3.56 53.89
N LYS A 12 -8.64 -3.72 55.12
CA LYS A 12 -9.40 -4.37 56.20
C LYS A 12 -9.79 -3.31 57.23
N THR A 13 -11.08 -3.20 57.50
CA THR A 13 -11.63 -2.43 58.63
C THR A 13 -11.77 -3.39 59.80
N ALA A 14 -11.03 -3.17 60.89
CA ALA A 14 -11.24 -3.91 62.14
C ALA A 14 -12.13 -3.05 63.05
N VAL A 15 -13.17 -3.65 63.62
CA VAL A 15 -14.02 -3.03 64.65
C VAL A 15 -13.89 -3.89 65.89
N GLU A 16 -13.17 -3.41 66.90
CA GLU A 16 -13.13 -4.05 68.22
C GLU A 16 -14.05 -3.28 69.18
N ARG A 17 -14.85 -4.01 69.96
CA ARG A 17 -15.75 -3.45 70.98
C ARG A 17 -15.15 -3.68 72.37
N HIS A 18 -14.80 -2.60 73.06
CA HIS A 18 -14.72 -2.62 74.52
C HIS A 18 -15.30 -1.33 75.09
N ASN A 19 -16.26 -1.47 76.01
CA ASN A 19 -16.91 -0.42 76.82
C ASN A 19 -17.37 0.86 76.08
N GLY A 20 -18.33 0.70 75.16
CA GLY A 20 -19.36 1.72 74.93
C GLY A 20 -19.01 2.98 74.13
N VAL A 21 -17.82 3.12 73.52
CA VAL A 21 -17.50 4.22 72.59
C VAL A 21 -16.73 3.68 71.37
N GLN A 22 -17.13 4.06 70.15
CA GLN A 22 -16.47 3.63 68.89
C GLN A 22 -15.49 4.69 68.37
N THR A 23 -14.26 4.28 68.08
CA THR A 23 -13.28 5.04 67.26
C THR A 23 -12.68 4.12 66.19
N VAL A 24 -12.59 4.60 64.94
CA VAL A 24 -12.13 3.82 63.77
C VAL A 24 -10.77 4.34 63.29
N GLU A 25 -9.73 3.51 63.28
CA GLU A 25 -8.46 3.78 62.60
C GLU A 25 -8.27 2.87 61.37
N LYS A 26 -7.82 3.46 60.25
CA LYS A 26 -7.49 2.74 59.00
C LYS A 26 -5.98 2.47 58.93
N VAL A 27 -5.58 1.21 58.76
CA VAL A 27 -4.18 0.81 58.47
C VAL A 27 -4.11 0.09 57.13
N THR A 28 -3.22 0.53 56.23
CA THR A 28 -3.03 -0.04 54.88
C THR A 28 -1.69 -0.78 54.80
N LYS A 29 -1.68 -2.05 54.36
CA LYS A 29 -0.45 -2.81 54.03
C LYS A 29 -0.57 -3.53 52.68
N THR A 30 0.51 -3.48 51.89
CA THR A 30 0.58 -4.05 50.53
C THR A 30 1.53 -5.25 50.49
N LYS A 31 1.11 -6.40 49.94
CA LYS A 31 1.97 -7.59 49.71
C LYS A 31 1.90 -8.06 48.25
N LYS A 32 3.03 -8.50 47.68
CA LYS A 32 3.13 -9.12 46.34
C LYS A 32 3.14 -10.65 46.48
N VAL A 33 2.35 -11.37 45.69
CA VAL A 33 2.33 -12.85 45.64
C VAL A 33 2.65 -13.32 44.22
N LYS A 34 3.44 -14.40 44.12
CA LYS A 34 3.85 -15.09 42.90
C LYS A 34 3.27 -16.51 42.97
N THR A 35 2.55 -16.97 41.95
CA THR A 35 1.97 -18.32 41.88
C THR A 35 2.52 -19.10 40.69
N THR A 36 2.93 -20.35 40.94
CA THR A 36 3.39 -21.36 39.98
C THR A 36 2.48 -22.59 40.11
N ILE A 37 2.09 -23.22 38.99
CA ILE A 37 1.23 -24.42 38.95
C ILE A 37 2.07 -25.65 38.54
N PRO A 38 1.98 -26.82 39.23
CA PRO A 38 2.71 -28.05 38.90
C PRO A 38 2.00 -28.92 37.83
N GLY A 39 2.77 -29.72 37.08
CA GLY A 39 2.31 -30.51 35.91
C GLY A 39 1.87 -31.96 36.16
N THR A 40 1.24 -32.55 35.14
CA THR A 40 0.76 -33.94 35.04
C THR A 40 1.71 -34.85 34.22
N PRO A 41 1.66 -36.20 34.38
CA PRO A 41 2.72 -37.12 33.93
C PRO A 41 2.67 -37.50 32.44
N LYS A 42 3.86 -37.82 31.90
CA LYS A 42 4.15 -38.12 30.48
C LYS A 42 3.72 -39.53 30.05
N SER A 43 2.93 -39.62 28.98
CA SER A 43 2.87 -40.77 28.07
C SER A 43 3.78 -40.50 26.87
N LYS A 44 4.75 -41.39 26.62
CA LYS A 44 5.69 -41.31 25.50
C LYS A 44 5.03 -41.82 24.22
N ALA A 45 4.36 -40.93 23.48
CA ALA A 45 4.20 -41.09 22.04
C ALA A 45 5.39 -40.42 21.35
N LYS A 46 6.15 -41.17 20.54
CA LYS A 46 7.25 -40.65 19.72
C LYS A 46 6.67 -39.62 18.73
N ALA A 47 6.94 -38.34 18.96
CA ALA A 47 6.59 -37.28 18.03
C ALA A 47 7.35 -37.48 16.70
N PRO A 48 6.72 -37.28 15.53
CA PRO A 48 7.42 -37.35 14.26
C PRO A 48 8.49 -36.26 14.19
N SER A 49 9.62 -36.63 13.61
CA SER A 49 10.80 -35.79 13.35
C SER A 49 10.45 -34.36 12.93
N ALA A 50 11.03 -33.39 13.65
CA ALA A 50 11.04 -31.97 13.28
C ALA A 50 12.01 -31.73 12.11
N ASN A 51 11.64 -32.21 10.93
CA ASN A 51 12.16 -31.76 9.64
C ASN A 51 10.97 -31.37 8.76
N ALA A 52 10.18 -30.41 9.23
CA ALA A 52 9.25 -29.70 8.37
C ALA A 52 9.95 -28.39 7.96
N SER A 53 10.39 -28.34 6.71
CA SER A 53 10.68 -27.09 5.99
C SER A 53 9.55 -26.09 6.28
N PRO A 54 9.82 -24.79 6.46
CA PRO A 54 8.73 -23.83 6.64
C PRO A 54 7.78 -23.97 5.45
N ARG A 55 6.52 -24.35 5.71
CA ARG A 55 5.51 -24.47 4.64
C ARG A 55 5.47 -23.12 3.92
N LYS A 56 5.82 -23.11 2.63
CA LYS A 56 5.60 -21.95 1.77
C LYS A 56 4.15 -21.51 1.97
N LYS A 57 3.90 -20.22 2.20
CA LYS A 57 2.51 -19.72 2.22
C LYS A 57 1.89 -20.11 0.87
N PRO A 58 0.66 -20.66 0.86
CA PRO A 58 -0.01 -21.04 -0.39
C PRO A 58 -0.07 -19.83 -1.32
N HIS A 59 0.07 -20.06 -2.62
CA HIS A 59 -0.13 -18.98 -3.59
C HIS A 59 -1.56 -18.50 -3.48
N ILE A 60 -1.79 -17.18 -3.52
CA ILE A 60 -3.16 -16.65 -3.42
C ILE A 60 -4.04 -17.16 -4.57
N GLU A 61 -3.44 -17.54 -5.70
CA GLU A 61 -4.10 -18.22 -6.83
C GLU A 61 -4.84 -19.48 -6.36
N GLU A 62 -4.32 -20.20 -5.36
CA GLU A 62 -4.97 -21.38 -4.78
C GLU A 62 -6.25 -21.03 -4.02
N LEU A 63 -6.37 -19.79 -3.52
CA LEU A 63 -7.61 -19.30 -2.89
C LEU A 63 -8.71 -19.03 -3.92
N PHE A 64 -8.36 -18.93 -5.20
CA PHE A 64 -9.31 -18.68 -6.29
C PHE A 64 -9.66 -19.94 -7.09
N ALA A 65 -9.13 -21.11 -6.72
CA ALA A 65 -9.34 -22.37 -7.43
C ALA A 65 -10.80 -22.85 -7.51
N VAL A 66 -11.73 -22.18 -6.79
CA VAL A 66 -13.16 -22.46 -6.78
C VAL A 66 -13.93 -21.69 -7.87
N VAL A 67 -13.29 -20.72 -8.53
CA VAL A 67 -13.91 -19.96 -9.61
C VAL A 67 -13.57 -20.61 -10.94
N ASP A 68 -14.59 -21.11 -11.63
CA ASP A 68 -14.44 -21.66 -12.98
C ASP A 68 -14.05 -20.56 -13.98
N ILE A 69 -13.17 -20.91 -14.91
CA ILE A 69 -12.75 -20.03 -16.00
C ILE A 69 -13.67 -20.33 -17.20
N PRO A 70 -14.52 -19.38 -17.63
CA PRO A 70 -15.37 -19.58 -18.81
C PRO A 70 -14.52 -19.78 -20.07
N GLU A 71 -14.95 -20.67 -20.97
CA GLU A 71 -14.25 -20.94 -22.24
C GLU A 71 -14.16 -19.69 -23.13
N ASP A 72 -15.18 -18.84 -23.10
CA ASP A 72 -15.27 -17.60 -23.87
C ASP A 72 -14.61 -16.39 -23.18
N LEU A 73 -14.13 -16.57 -21.94
CA LEU A 73 -13.54 -15.54 -21.09
C LEU A 73 -14.45 -14.32 -20.85
N LEU A 74 -15.77 -14.46 -21.02
CA LEU A 74 -16.69 -13.35 -20.78
C LEU A 74 -16.66 -12.94 -19.31
N LEU A 75 -16.49 -11.65 -19.06
CA LEU A 75 -16.55 -11.08 -17.72
C LEU A 75 -18.01 -11.02 -17.25
N PRO A 76 -18.29 -11.21 -15.94
CA PRO A 76 -19.64 -11.05 -15.41
C PRO A 76 -20.16 -9.63 -15.68
N GLN A 77 -21.43 -9.49 -16.08
CA GLN A 77 -22.01 -8.18 -16.38
C GLN A 77 -21.89 -7.20 -15.20
N THR A 78 -22.07 -7.70 -13.98
CA THR A 78 -21.88 -6.91 -12.75
C THR A 78 -20.46 -6.38 -12.57
N PHE A 79 -19.45 -7.06 -13.12
CA PHE A 79 -18.07 -6.57 -13.14
C PHE A 79 -17.91 -5.48 -14.20
N ILE A 80 -18.46 -5.69 -15.40
CA ILE A 80 -18.41 -4.72 -16.51
C ILE A 80 -19.06 -3.39 -16.09
N ASP A 81 -20.28 -3.43 -15.56
CA ASP A 81 -21.05 -2.23 -15.20
C ASP A 81 -20.36 -1.37 -14.13
N ARG A 82 -19.54 -2.01 -13.30
CA ARG A 82 -18.86 -1.39 -12.16
C ARG A 82 -17.50 -0.79 -12.51
N HIS A 83 -16.97 -0.97 -13.71
CA HIS A 83 -15.65 -0.44 -14.09
C HIS A 83 -15.69 0.39 -15.37
N LYS A 84 -14.71 1.29 -15.52
CA LYS A 84 -14.57 2.13 -16.71
C LYS A 84 -14.35 1.27 -17.98
N PRO A 85 -14.92 1.64 -19.16
CA PRO A 85 -14.77 0.85 -20.39
C PRO A 85 -13.33 0.59 -20.80
N GLU A 86 -12.43 1.57 -20.65
CA GLU A 86 -11.00 1.47 -20.98
C GLU A 86 -10.30 0.44 -20.09
N PHE A 87 -10.70 0.36 -18.81
CA PHE A 87 -10.19 -0.65 -17.88
C PHE A 87 -10.64 -2.06 -18.30
N ILE A 88 -11.91 -2.22 -18.68
CA ILE A 88 -12.44 -3.50 -19.17
C ILE A 88 -11.73 -3.96 -20.44
N LYS A 89 -11.41 -3.06 -21.38
CA LYS A 89 -10.59 -3.39 -22.56
C LYS A 89 -9.23 -3.97 -22.16
N GLY A 90 -8.57 -3.37 -21.17
CA GLY A 90 -7.30 -3.87 -20.66
C GLY A 90 -7.40 -5.21 -19.95
N VAL A 91 -8.46 -5.42 -19.17
CA VAL A 91 -8.74 -6.73 -18.54
C VAL A 91 -8.89 -7.82 -19.59
N ASN A 92 -9.71 -7.59 -20.61
CA ASN A 92 -9.90 -8.56 -21.70
C ASN A 92 -8.58 -8.85 -22.43
N TYR A 93 -7.77 -7.83 -22.69
CA TYR A 93 -6.45 -8.01 -23.30
C TYR A 93 -5.52 -8.90 -22.45
N ILE A 94 -5.52 -8.71 -21.12
CA ILE A 94 -4.73 -9.55 -20.21
C ILE A 94 -5.24 -10.99 -20.22
N LEU A 95 -6.56 -11.20 -20.18
CA LEU A 95 -7.16 -12.53 -20.20
C LEU A 95 -6.88 -13.30 -21.48
N LEU A 96 -6.83 -12.62 -22.63
CA LEU A 96 -6.44 -13.25 -23.91
C LEU A 96 -4.99 -13.76 -23.88
N LYS A 97 -4.11 -13.14 -23.09
CA LYS A 97 -2.72 -13.57 -22.93
C LYS A 97 -2.55 -14.63 -21.85
N ASP A 98 -3.27 -14.49 -20.74
CA ASP A 98 -3.26 -15.44 -19.64
C ASP A 98 -4.65 -15.61 -19.00
N PRO A 99 -5.44 -16.59 -19.48
CA PRO A 99 -6.75 -16.92 -18.92
C PRO A 99 -6.73 -17.30 -17.44
N SER A 100 -5.61 -17.79 -16.92
CA SER A 100 -5.51 -18.24 -15.52
C SER A 100 -5.63 -17.09 -14.51
N LEU A 101 -5.57 -15.84 -14.97
CA LEU A 101 -5.79 -14.66 -14.15
C LEU A 101 -7.27 -14.34 -13.90
N TYR A 102 -8.20 -14.97 -14.64
CA TYR A 102 -9.64 -14.73 -14.55
C TYR A 102 -10.18 -14.80 -13.12
N PRO A 103 -9.92 -15.87 -12.33
CA PRO A 103 -10.44 -15.98 -10.97
C PRO A 103 -10.03 -14.80 -10.08
N CYS A 104 -8.78 -14.36 -10.18
CA CYS A 104 -8.26 -13.23 -9.41
C CYS A 104 -8.89 -11.90 -9.83
N ILE A 105 -9.11 -11.70 -11.13
CA ILE A 105 -9.69 -10.48 -11.69
C ILE A 105 -11.15 -10.31 -11.23
N VAL A 106 -11.97 -11.35 -11.34
CA VAL A 106 -13.41 -11.24 -11.07
C VAL A 106 -13.77 -11.40 -9.58
N HIS A 107 -12.83 -11.85 -8.75
CA HIS A 107 -13.06 -12.06 -7.32
C HIS A 107 -13.53 -10.79 -6.59
N LEU A 108 -13.00 -9.63 -6.95
CA LEU A 108 -13.33 -8.34 -6.34
C LEU A 108 -13.24 -7.20 -7.36
N GLU A 109 -13.92 -6.10 -7.07
CA GLU A 109 -13.81 -4.86 -7.84
C GLU A 109 -12.46 -4.16 -7.61
N PHE A 110 -12.01 -3.41 -8.61
CA PHE A 110 -10.91 -2.47 -8.54
C PHE A 110 -11.48 -1.06 -8.32
N LYS A 111 -11.59 -0.64 -7.06
CA LYS A 111 -12.30 0.60 -6.66
C LYS A 111 -11.74 1.84 -7.37
N ALA A 112 -10.43 1.94 -7.54
CA ALA A 112 -9.78 3.05 -8.26
C ALA A 112 -10.28 3.24 -9.71
N PHE A 113 -10.78 2.17 -10.34
CA PHE A 113 -11.27 2.17 -11.73
C PHE A 113 -12.76 1.88 -11.81
N SER A 114 -13.47 2.14 -10.70
CA SER A 114 -14.92 2.04 -10.69
C SER A 114 -15.55 3.02 -11.69
N ASN A 115 -16.70 2.65 -12.23
CA ASN A 115 -17.48 3.44 -13.17
C ASN A 115 -18.22 4.62 -12.50
N LYS A 116 -17.58 5.26 -11.51
CA LYS A 116 -18.12 6.45 -10.86
C LYS A 116 -18.07 7.60 -11.85
N VAL A 117 -19.20 8.26 -12.01
CA VAL A 117 -19.29 9.52 -12.75
C VAL A 117 -18.64 10.59 -11.88
N ASP A 118 -17.48 11.07 -12.31
CA ASP A 118 -16.82 12.20 -11.68
C ASP A 118 -17.70 13.45 -11.92
N SER A 119 -17.93 14.25 -10.88
CA SER A 119 -18.65 15.52 -11.04
C SER A 119 -17.79 16.49 -11.88
N PRO A 120 -18.39 17.36 -12.68
CA PRO A 120 -17.61 18.37 -13.38
C PRO A 120 -16.90 19.27 -12.36
N GLU A 121 -15.57 19.34 -12.50
CA GLU A 121 -14.68 20.19 -11.69
C GLU A 121 -14.15 21.33 -12.59
N THR A 122 -13.97 22.51 -12.01
CA THR A 122 -13.22 23.62 -12.60
C THR A 122 -11.72 23.30 -12.63
N GLU A 123 -10.94 24.05 -13.42
CA GLU A 123 -9.50 23.79 -13.52
C GLU A 123 -8.79 23.95 -12.17
N ASP A 124 -9.18 24.96 -11.39
CA ASP A 124 -8.64 25.22 -10.05
C ASP A 124 -8.97 24.10 -9.07
N GLU A 125 -10.18 23.53 -9.13
CA GLU A 125 -10.58 22.39 -8.28
C GLU A 125 -9.74 21.14 -8.60
N VAL A 126 -9.48 20.88 -9.88
CA VAL A 126 -8.63 19.75 -10.29
C VAL A 126 -7.19 19.94 -9.78
N ILE A 127 -6.62 21.13 -9.94
CA ILE A 127 -5.26 21.43 -9.44
C ILE A 127 -5.19 21.34 -7.91
N LEU A 128 -6.21 21.83 -7.21
CA LEU A 128 -6.30 21.71 -5.76
C LEU A 128 -6.36 20.24 -5.32
N ARG A 129 -7.11 19.40 -6.03
CA ARG A 129 -7.15 17.95 -5.79
C ARG A 129 -5.79 17.30 -6.04
N TYR A 130 -5.05 17.71 -7.07
CA TYR A 130 -3.70 17.22 -7.36
C TYR A 130 -2.71 17.56 -6.25
N TRP A 131 -2.74 18.80 -5.77
CA TRP A 131 -1.96 19.19 -4.61
C TRP A 131 -2.31 18.33 -3.40
N TYR A 132 -3.60 18.22 -3.08
CA TYR A 132 -4.08 17.51 -1.91
C TYR A 132 -3.74 16.01 -1.95
N ALA A 133 -3.72 15.43 -3.15
CA ALA A 133 -3.29 14.07 -3.38
C ALA A 133 -1.83 13.83 -2.98
N LEU A 134 -0.94 14.75 -3.34
CA LEU A 134 0.47 14.69 -2.96
C LEU A 134 0.65 14.89 -1.45
N ILE A 135 -0.10 15.80 -0.83
CA ILE A 135 -0.11 15.99 0.63
C ILE A 135 -0.53 14.69 1.34
N SER A 136 -1.64 14.10 0.91
CA SER A 136 -2.18 12.86 1.48
C SER A 136 -1.20 11.69 1.31
N SER A 137 -0.56 11.59 0.14
CA SER A 137 0.51 10.62 -0.13
C SER A 137 1.66 10.76 0.88
N VAL A 138 2.19 11.96 1.08
CA VAL A 138 3.25 12.25 2.06
C VAL A 138 2.82 11.93 3.50
N ILE A 139 1.58 12.26 3.88
CA ILE A 139 1.02 11.93 5.18
C ILE A 139 0.99 10.41 5.39
N GLY A 140 0.61 9.64 4.36
CA GLY A 140 0.52 8.18 4.40
C GLY A 140 1.85 7.44 4.44
N GLN A 141 2.97 8.08 4.06
CA GLN A 141 4.28 7.41 4.01
C GLN A 141 4.71 6.83 5.37
N GLN A 142 5.18 5.59 5.39
CA GLN A 142 5.77 4.92 6.57
C GLN A 142 4.86 4.86 7.82
N VAL A 143 3.54 4.95 7.66
CA VAL A 143 2.55 4.80 8.74
C VAL A 143 1.46 3.81 8.35
N SER A 144 0.67 3.33 9.31
CA SER A 144 -0.51 2.50 9.00
C SER A 144 -1.61 3.35 8.34
N GLY A 145 -2.50 2.72 7.56
CA GLY A 145 -3.63 3.43 6.95
C GLY A 145 -4.56 4.10 7.98
N HIS A 146 -4.73 3.49 9.16
CA HIS A 146 -5.47 4.12 10.25
C HIS A 146 -4.77 5.37 10.78
N ALA A 147 -3.45 5.32 10.96
CA ALA A 147 -2.67 6.49 11.39
C ALA A 147 -2.68 7.60 10.34
N ALA A 148 -2.55 7.25 9.05
CA ALA A 148 -2.65 8.18 7.94
C ALA A 148 -3.98 8.95 7.97
N LYS A 149 -5.12 8.23 8.01
CA LYS A 149 -6.46 8.82 8.09
C LYS A 149 -6.64 9.74 9.31
N ALA A 150 -6.09 9.35 10.46
CA ALA A 150 -6.18 10.15 11.67
C ALA A 150 -5.37 11.45 11.58
N ILE A 151 -4.16 11.42 10.99
CA ILE A 151 -3.33 12.61 10.76
C ILE A 151 -3.99 13.52 9.72
N GLU A 152 -4.44 12.95 8.61
CA GLU A 152 -5.10 13.67 7.53
C GLU A 152 -6.39 14.36 8.00
N GLY A 153 -7.22 13.67 8.79
CA GLY A 153 -8.42 14.26 9.39
C GLY A 153 -8.09 15.47 10.29
N ARG A 154 -7.07 15.38 11.14
CA ARG A 154 -6.62 16.52 11.95
C ARG A 154 -6.03 17.64 11.09
N PHE A 155 -5.33 17.32 10.01
CA PHE A 155 -4.79 18.31 9.07
C PHE A 155 -5.93 19.10 8.40
N ARG A 156 -6.98 18.43 7.91
CA ARG A 156 -8.16 19.10 7.34
C ARG A 156 -8.82 20.05 8.33
N LEU A 157 -8.93 19.65 9.60
CA LEU A 157 -9.52 20.46 10.68
C LEU A 157 -8.73 21.74 11.04
N LEU A 158 -7.55 21.97 10.46
CA LEU A 158 -6.85 23.24 10.60
C LEU A 158 -7.45 24.37 9.74
N PHE A 159 -8.34 24.04 8.82
CA PHE A 159 -8.87 24.94 7.80
C PHE A 159 -10.40 24.89 7.79
N GLU A 160 -11.06 26.05 7.77
CA GLU A 160 -12.53 26.15 7.81
C GLU A 160 -13.16 25.67 6.49
N ASP A 161 -12.66 26.18 5.36
CA ASP A 161 -13.14 25.86 4.01
C ASP A 161 -12.35 24.74 3.32
N GLY A 162 -11.59 23.97 4.12
CA GLY A 162 -10.69 22.95 3.62
C GLY A 162 -9.28 23.47 3.31
N PRO A 163 -8.31 22.54 3.17
CA PRO A 163 -6.91 22.90 3.00
C PRO A 163 -6.64 23.39 1.57
N THR A 164 -5.86 24.47 1.45
CA THR A 164 -5.29 24.98 0.18
C THR A 164 -3.77 25.09 0.28
N PRO A 165 -3.03 25.13 -0.85
CA PRO A 165 -1.60 25.39 -0.84
C PRO A 165 -1.27 26.68 -0.07
N GLN A 166 -1.95 27.78 -0.39
CA GLN A 166 -1.69 29.10 0.18
C GLN A 166 -2.02 29.15 1.67
N ASP A 167 -3.13 28.56 2.11
CA ASP A 167 -3.48 28.58 3.53
C ASP A 167 -2.59 27.65 4.34
N THR A 168 -2.13 26.55 3.76
CA THR A 168 -1.14 25.67 4.40
C THR A 168 0.16 26.42 4.68
N LEU A 169 0.61 27.28 3.77
CA LEU A 169 1.82 28.09 3.95
C LEU A 169 1.66 29.20 5.00
N LYS A 170 0.43 29.61 5.33
CA LYS A 170 0.16 30.59 6.40
C LYS A 170 0.21 29.96 7.80
N LYS A 171 0.15 28.63 7.92
CA LYS A 171 0.21 27.93 9.22
C LYS A 171 1.62 27.92 9.78
N SER A 172 1.74 28.09 11.08
CA SER A 172 3.01 27.95 11.78
C SER A 172 3.50 26.49 11.75
N PRO A 173 4.83 26.25 11.79
CA PRO A 173 5.40 24.92 11.97
C PRO A 173 4.85 24.17 13.20
N GLU A 174 4.47 24.90 14.24
CA GLU A 174 3.88 24.36 15.48
C GLU A 174 2.48 23.79 15.22
N GLU A 175 1.61 24.54 14.54
CA GLU A 175 0.26 24.09 14.18
C GLU A 175 0.29 22.85 13.31
N LEU A 176 1.16 22.84 12.29
CA LEU A 176 1.30 21.68 11.39
C LEU A 176 1.90 20.46 12.09
N ARG A 177 2.78 20.64 13.07
CA ARG A 177 3.28 19.52 13.90
C ARG A 177 2.21 19.00 14.86
N ALA A 178 1.33 19.86 15.38
CA ALA A 178 0.29 19.49 16.33
C ALA A 178 -0.70 18.45 15.77
N VAL A 179 -0.87 18.39 14.44
CA VAL A 179 -1.73 17.36 13.81
C VAL A 179 -1.05 16.00 13.67
N GLY A 180 0.22 15.86 14.08
CA GLY A 180 0.96 14.60 14.07
C GLY A 180 1.91 14.44 12.87
N LEU A 181 2.22 15.53 12.16
CA LEU A 181 3.27 15.52 11.15
C LEU A 181 4.66 15.46 11.80
N LEU A 182 5.48 14.51 11.35
CA LEU A 182 6.90 14.48 11.70
C LEU A 182 7.64 15.63 11.01
N ALA A 183 8.78 16.04 11.57
CA ALA A 183 9.58 17.17 11.06
C ALA A 183 9.97 17.04 9.58
N MET A 184 10.22 15.83 9.07
CA MET A 184 10.51 15.62 7.64
C MET A 184 9.27 15.78 6.77
N LYS A 185 8.12 15.24 7.20
CA LYS A 185 6.86 15.37 6.46
C LYS A 185 6.38 16.81 6.42
N LEU A 186 6.65 17.60 7.47
CA LEU A 186 6.41 19.04 7.44
C LEU A 186 7.17 19.71 6.28
N LYS A 187 8.46 19.42 6.11
CA LYS A 187 9.25 19.98 5.00
C LYS A 187 8.70 19.60 3.63
N TYR A 188 8.16 18.39 3.50
CA TYR A 188 7.57 17.90 2.25
C TYR A 188 6.23 18.59 1.97
N VAL A 189 5.35 18.68 2.97
CA VAL A 189 4.08 19.42 2.88
C VAL A 189 4.31 20.86 2.47
N ILE A 190 5.28 21.55 3.08
CA ILE A 190 5.64 22.92 2.71
C ILE A 190 6.19 22.96 1.28
N SER A 191 7.15 22.11 0.91
CA SER A 191 7.72 22.07 -0.44
C SER A 191 6.68 21.85 -1.54
N ILE A 192 5.70 20.98 -1.30
CA ILE A 192 4.60 20.72 -2.24
C ILE A 192 3.68 21.94 -2.31
N SER A 193 3.36 22.55 -1.17
CA SER A 193 2.49 23.74 -1.11
C SER A 193 3.13 24.97 -1.74
N GLU A 194 4.45 25.15 -1.61
CA GLU A 194 5.22 26.19 -2.31
C GLU A 194 5.13 26.03 -3.82
N ALA A 195 5.33 24.81 -4.34
CA ALA A 195 5.23 24.54 -5.77
C ALA A 195 3.84 24.84 -6.33
N PHE A 196 2.78 24.42 -5.63
CA PHE A 196 1.39 24.67 -6.05
C PHE A 196 0.87 26.09 -5.73
N SER A 197 1.62 26.90 -4.99
CA SER A 197 1.32 28.33 -4.80
C SER A 197 2.08 29.24 -5.76
N SER A 198 3.06 28.70 -6.50
CA SER A 198 3.87 29.46 -7.44
C SER A 198 3.20 29.52 -8.81
N PRO A 199 2.92 30.71 -9.35
CA PRO A 199 2.29 30.85 -10.68
C PRO A 199 3.19 30.36 -11.81
N ASP A 200 4.51 30.32 -11.58
CA ASP A 200 5.50 29.85 -12.57
C ASP A 200 5.67 28.31 -12.55
N SER A 201 5.01 27.61 -11.63
CA SER A 201 5.11 26.15 -11.56
C SER A 201 4.30 25.49 -12.68
N LYS A 202 4.89 24.52 -13.37
CA LYS A 202 4.14 23.69 -14.32
C LYS A 202 3.02 22.88 -13.64
N LEU A 203 3.19 22.57 -12.35
CA LEU A 203 2.25 21.73 -11.60
C LEU A 203 0.89 22.39 -11.36
N VAL A 204 0.79 23.71 -11.55
CA VAL A 204 -0.49 24.45 -11.48
C VAL A 204 -1.16 24.63 -12.83
N SER A 205 -0.58 24.11 -13.92
CA SER A 205 -1.15 24.18 -15.27
C SER A 205 -1.78 22.84 -15.66
N LEU A 206 -3.10 22.81 -15.93
CA LEU A 206 -3.73 21.60 -16.47
C LEU A 206 -3.22 21.23 -17.87
N ASP A 207 -2.85 22.22 -18.67
CA ASP A 207 -2.31 21.98 -20.01
C ASP A 207 -0.97 21.24 -19.96
N PHE A 208 -0.14 21.45 -18.92
CA PHE A 208 1.04 20.63 -18.68
C PHE A 208 0.67 19.15 -18.57
N TYR A 209 -0.27 18.78 -17.70
CA TYR A 209 -0.68 17.38 -17.54
C TYR A 209 -1.34 16.80 -18.80
N ARG A 210 -2.09 17.61 -19.57
CA ARG A 210 -2.75 17.17 -20.82
C ARG A 210 -1.78 16.95 -21.98
N SER A 211 -0.68 17.70 -22.03
CA SER A 211 0.25 17.71 -23.17
C SER A 211 1.56 16.97 -22.93
N SER A 212 1.91 16.71 -21.67
CA SER A 212 3.13 15.99 -21.29
C SER A 212 2.95 14.48 -21.29
N THR A 213 4.05 13.78 -21.55
CA THR A 213 4.15 12.34 -21.37
C THR A 213 4.14 11.97 -19.88
N ASN A 214 3.78 10.72 -19.58
CA ASN A 214 3.85 10.18 -18.23
C ASN A 214 5.23 10.36 -17.57
N GLN A 215 6.31 10.24 -18.36
CA GLN A 215 7.67 10.42 -17.84
C GLN A 215 7.96 11.87 -17.49
N GLU A 216 7.56 12.84 -18.30
CA GLU A 216 7.75 14.27 -18.02
C GLU A 216 7.00 14.71 -16.76
N ILE A 217 5.77 14.21 -16.55
CA ILE A 217 5.00 14.46 -15.33
C ILE A 217 5.72 13.86 -14.12
N ILE A 218 6.19 12.62 -14.22
CA ILE A 218 6.94 11.96 -13.15
C ILE A 218 8.21 12.73 -12.81
N ASP A 219 8.97 13.17 -13.81
CA ASP A 219 10.23 13.89 -13.63
C ASP A 219 10.01 15.24 -12.92
N GLU A 220 8.94 15.97 -13.28
CA GLU A 220 8.56 17.22 -12.62
C GLU A 220 8.14 16.98 -11.16
N LEU A 221 7.34 15.94 -10.90
CA LEU A 221 6.89 15.60 -9.54
C LEU A 221 8.04 15.18 -8.62
N VAL A 222 9.09 14.53 -9.15
CA VAL A 222 10.27 14.10 -8.37
C VAL A 222 11.12 15.27 -7.89
N LEU A 223 10.96 16.46 -8.47
CA LEU A 223 11.61 17.68 -7.96
C LEU A 223 11.07 18.10 -6.59
N LEU A 224 9.86 17.66 -6.23
CA LEU A 224 9.25 17.95 -4.93
C LEU A 224 9.93 17.15 -3.81
N LYS A 225 10.29 17.83 -2.72
CA LYS A 225 10.90 17.15 -1.57
C LYS A 225 9.92 16.12 -0.99
N GLY A 226 10.39 14.88 -0.85
CA GLY A 226 9.61 13.79 -0.29
C GLY A 226 8.78 13.01 -1.31
N ILE A 227 8.81 13.40 -2.59
CA ILE A 227 8.22 12.65 -3.69
C ILE A 227 9.35 11.95 -4.44
N GLY A 228 9.40 10.63 -4.33
CA GLY A 228 10.27 9.80 -5.15
C GLY A 228 9.53 9.27 -6.37
N GLU A 229 10.27 8.66 -7.31
CA GLU A 229 9.74 8.11 -8.56
C GLU A 229 8.53 7.19 -8.33
N TRP A 230 8.59 6.31 -7.33
CA TRP A 230 7.46 5.46 -6.96
C TRP A 230 6.22 6.28 -6.56
N SER A 231 6.39 7.31 -5.73
CA SER A 231 5.25 8.15 -5.29
C SER A 231 4.67 8.95 -6.44
N ALA A 232 5.51 9.45 -7.35
CA ALA A 232 5.07 10.14 -8.57
C ALA A 232 4.26 9.19 -9.49
N LYS A 233 4.72 7.96 -9.70
CA LYS A 233 3.95 6.93 -10.42
C LYS A 233 2.61 6.64 -9.76
N MET A 234 2.57 6.54 -8.43
CA MET A 234 1.30 6.33 -7.70
C MET A 234 0.36 7.52 -7.86
N PHE A 235 0.89 8.75 -7.85
CA PHE A 235 0.11 9.94 -8.12
C PHE A 235 -0.52 9.88 -9.52
N SER A 236 0.28 9.60 -10.57
CA SER A 236 -0.25 9.48 -11.94
C SER A 236 -1.32 8.39 -12.06
N VAL A 237 -1.12 7.24 -11.42
CA VAL A 237 -2.09 6.13 -11.46
C VAL A 237 -3.40 6.46 -10.76
N PHE A 238 -3.37 6.99 -9.53
CA PHE A 238 -4.57 7.12 -8.70
C PHE A 238 -5.22 8.50 -8.77
N THR A 239 -4.46 9.52 -9.18
CA THR A 239 -4.91 10.92 -9.26
C THR A 239 -5.17 11.34 -10.70
N LEU A 240 -4.27 10.99 -11.63
CA LEU A 240 -4.43 11.30 -13.06
C LEU A 240 -5.15 10.19 -13.84
N ASN A 241 -5.35 9.00 -13.22
CA ASN A 241 -5.95 7.82 -13.84
C ASN A 241 -5.16 7.28 -15.04
N GLU A 242 -3.83 7.46 -15.03
CA GLU A 242 -2.94 7.03 -16.10
C GLU A 242 -2.85 5.51 -16.22
N LEU A 243 -3.24 4.99 -17.38
CA LEU A 243 -3.39 3.54 -17.63
C LEU A 243 -2.09 2.85 -18.08
N ASP A 244 -1.07 3.62 -18.49
CA ASP A 244 0.17 3.09 -19.07
C ASP A 244 1.39 3.26 -18.12
N ILE A 245 1.17 3.07 -16.81
CA ILE A 245 2.23 3.12 -15.80
C ILE A 245 2.47 1.75 -15.19
N PHE A 246 3.75 1.34 -15.16
CA PHE A 246 4.20 0.11 -14.51
C PHE A 246 5.31 0.38 -13.49
N ALA A 247 5.01 0.20 -12.21
CA ALA A 247 5.98 0.29 -11.12
C ALA A 247 6.70 -1.05 -10.93
N TYR A 248 7.56 -1.44 -11.88
CA TYR A 248 8.35 -2.68 -11.81
C TYR A 248 9.21 -2.79 -10.53
N ASP A 249 9.55 -1.64 -9.96
CA ASP A 249 10.40 -1.49 -8.80
C ASP A 249 9.61 -1.40 -7.48
N ASP A 250 8.29 -1.58 -7.54
CA ASP A 250 7.43 -1.75 -6.37
C ASP A 250 7.63 -3.15 -5.74
N LEU A 251 7.68 -3.21 -4.41
CA LEU A 251 7.93 -4.46 -3.70
C LEU A 251 6.79 -5.48 -3.89
N GLY A 252 5.54 -5.01 -3.90
CA GLY A 252 4.37 -5.84 -4.12
C GLY A 252 4.35 -6.42 -5.54
N VAL A 253 4.58 -5.57 -6.55
CA VAL A 253 4.68 -5.96 -7.95
C VAL A 253 5.82 -6.96 -8.15
N ALA A 254 7.05 -6.63 -7.74
CA ALA A 254 8.22 -7.49 -7.94
C ALA A 254 8.06 -8.85 -7.24
N ARG A 255 7.49 -8.87 -6.01
CA ARG A 255 7.18 -10.10 -5.29
C ARG A 255 6.16 -10.95 -6.04
N CYS A 256 5.09 -10.32 -6.55
CA CYS A 256 4.06 -11.06 -7.27
C CYS A 256 4.60 -11.61 -8.58
N VAL A 257 5.27 -10.78 -9.38
CA VAL A 257 5.81 -11.18 -10.67
C VAL A 257 6.76 -12.37 -10.52
N ALA A 258 7.59 -12.39 -9.48
CA ALA A 258 8.44 -13.54 -9.19
C ALA A 258 7.64 -14.84 -8.98
N ARG A 259 6.55 -14.78 -8.21
CA ARG A 259 5.66 -15.94 -7.96
C ARG A 259 4.85 -16.33 -9.20
N TYR A 260 4.34 -15.34 -9.91
CA TYR A 260 3.59 -15.51 -11.15
C TYR A 260 4.43 -16.23 -12.22
N LEU A 261 5.71 -15.87 -12.34
CA LEU A 261 6.64 -16.50 -13.28
C LEU A 261 7.23 -17.83 -12.77
N GLU A 262 7.30 -18.06 -11.46
CA GLU A 262 7.63 -19.39 -10.88
C GLU A 262 6.63 -20.46 -11.37
N ASN A 263 5.35 -20.09 -11.44
CA ASN A 263 4.28 -20.97 -11.95
C ASN A 263 4.18 -21.01 -13.48
N ARG A 264 4.94 -20.16 -14.20
CA ARG A 264 4.92 -20.04 -15.68
C ARG A 264 6.34 -20.15 -16.23
N PRO A 265 7.00 -21.30 -16.07
CA PRO A 265 8.41 -21.45 -16.39
C PRO A 265 8.74 -21.23 -17.88
N GLN A 266 7.81 -21.52 -18.79
CA GLN A 266 8.00 -21.23 -20.21
C GLN A 266 7.99 -19.73 -20.49
N LEU A 267 7.00 -19.00 -19.95
CA LEU A 267 6.95 -17.54 -20.06
C LEU A 267 8.21 -16.89 -19.47
N LEU A 268 8.73 -17.40 -18.35
CA LEU A 268 9.99 -16.91 -17.78
C LEU A 268 11.17 -17.09 -18.75
N LYS A 269 11.28 -18.24 -19.42
CA LYS A 269 12.33 -18.48 -20.43
C LYS A 269 12.19 -17.52 -21.61
N ASP A 270 10.97 -17.30 -22.08
CA ASP A 270 10.69 -16.39 -23.20
C ASP A 270 11.06 -14.95 -22.84
N ILE A 271 10.73 -14.51 -21.61
CA ILE A 271 11.14 -13.21 -21.06
C ILE A 271 12.67 -13.09 -20.98
N GLN A 272 13.36 -14.12 -20.48
CA GLN A 272 14.82 -14.13 -20.38
C GLN A 272 15.47 -14.04 -21.76
N LYS A 273 14.93 -14.75 -22.75
CA LYS A 273 15.37 -14.65 -24.14
C LYS A 273 15.15 -13.24 -24.69
N GLY A 274 13.93 -12.71 -24.53
CA GLY A 274 13.58 -11.38 -25.01
C GLY A 274 14.42 -10.26 -24.40
N VAL A 275 14.77 -10.36 -23.11
CA VAL A 275 15.71 -9.41 -22.49
C VAL A 275 17.11 -9.49 -23.08
N ASN A 276 17.58 -10.68 -23.50
CA ASN A 276 18.89 -10.82 -24.13
C ASN A 276 18.93 -10.32 -25.58
N GLU A 277 17.77 -10.19 -26.21
CA GLU A 277 17.57 -9.64 -27.57
C GLU A 277 17.32 -8.12 -27.55
N ASP A 278 16.87 -7.56 -26.42
CA ASP A 278 16.72 -6.12 -26.21
C ASP A 278 18.02 -5.51 -25.67
N GLU A 279 18.72 -4.72 -26.49
CA GLU A 279 20.01 -4.12 -26.15
C GLU A 279 19.99 -3.29 -24.85
N LEU A 280 18.92 -2.52 -24.61
CA LEU A 280 18.82 -1.66 -23.42
C LEU A 280 18.60 -2.49 -22.16
N LEU A 281 17.69 -3.46 -22.21
CA LEU A 281 17.39 -4.31 -21.06
C LEU A 281 18.56 -5.27 -20.76
N LYS A 282 19.22 -5.80 -21.80
CA LYS A 282 20.43 -6.61 -21.66
C LYS A 282 21.55 -5.84 -20.97
N LEU A 283 21.77 -4.58 -21.35
CA LEU A 283 22.75 -3.73 -20.68
C LEU A 283 22.37 -3.51 -19.20
N GLY A 284 21.08 -3.39 -18.92
CA GLY A 284 20.53 -3.28 -17.57
C GLY A 284 20.88 -4.47 -16.66
N LEU A 285 21.03 -5.69 -17.20
CA LEU A 285 21.43 -6.88 -16.45
C LEU A 285 22.82 -6.77 -15.79
N LYS A 286 23.67 -5.82 -16.22
CA LYS A 286 24.97 -5.57 -15.58
C LYS A 286 24.81 -4.88 -14.22
N LYS A 287 23.69 -4.20 -13.99
CA LYS A 287 23.37 -3.57 -12.71
C LYS A 287 22.87 -4.63 -11.74
N LYS A 288 22.97 -4.36 -10.44
CA LYS A 288 22.36 -5.22 -9.43
C LYS A 288 20.87 -4.89 -9.34
N GLY A 289 19.99 -5.90 -9.46
CA GLY A 289 18.55 -5.70 -9.31
C GLY A 289 18.17 -5.16 -7.92
N LYS A 290 17.17 -4.29 -7.86
CA LYS A 290 16.77 -3.54 -6.66
C LYS A 290 16.54 -4.45 -5.44
N PHE A 291 15.92 -5.60 -5.65
CA PHE A 291 15.58 -6.53 -4.58
C PHE A 291 16.56 -7.69 -4.40
N GLN A 292 17.59 -7.79 -5.24
CA GLN A 292 18.59 -8.85 -5.13
C GLN A 292 19.50 -8.62 -3.92
N THR A 293 19.56 -9.59 -3.00
CA THR A 293 20.36 -9.49 -1.77
C THR A 293 21.02 -10.82 -1.45
N LYS A 294 22.29 -10.80 -1.01
CA LYS A 294 23.08 -12.01 -0.72
C LYS A 294 22.55 -12.84 0.46
N SER A 295 21.87 -12.20 1.41
CA SER A 295 21.23 -12.86 2.56
C SER A 295 19.81 -12.31 2.71
N SER A 296 18.83 -13.16 2.44
CA SER A 296 17.41 -12.81 2.49
C SER A 296 16.65 -13.90 3.23
N LYS A 297 15.80 -13.50 4.18
CA LYS A 297 14.82 -14.38 4.85
C LYS A 297 13.46 -14.38 4.15
N ARG A 298 13.38 -13.86 2.91
CA ARG A 298 12.13 -13.81 2.15
C ARG A 298 11.65 -15.22 1.79
N ASP A 299 10.34 -15.37 1.67
CA ASP A 299 9.65 -16.56 1.19
C ASP A 299 9.49 -16.58 -0.35
N TRP A 300 10.25 -15.74 -1.06
CA TRP A 300 10.24 -15.61 -2.52
C TRP A 300 11.64 -15.25 -3.03
N VAL A 301 11.93 -15.59 -4.29
CA VAL A 301 13.20 -15.30 -4.95
C VAL A 301 13.03 -14.12 -5.89
N PRO A 302 13.71 -12.98 -5.67
CA PRO A 302 13.60 -11.83 -6.55
C PRO A 302 14.17 -12.10 -7.95
N LEU A 303 13.36 -11.79 -8.96
CA LEU A 303 13.83 -11.68 -10.34
C LEU A 303 14.63 -10.40 -10.53
N HIS A 304 15.45 -10.36 -11.59
CA HIS A 304 16.12 -9.14 -12.00
C HIS A 304 15.09 -8.12 -12.53
N ASP A 305 15.28 -6.84 -12.23
CA ASP A 305 14.34 -5.77 -12.57
C ASP A 305 14.02 -5.72 -14.07
N GLU A 306 15.02 -6.01 -14.92
CA GLU A 306 14.86 -6.07 -16.38
C GLU A 306 13.90 -7.17 -16.86
N TYR A 307 13.81 -8.30 -16.15
CA TYR A 307 12.79 -9.33 -16.46
C TYR A 307 11.39 -8.85 -16.09
N VAL A 308 11.26 -8.11 -14.99
CA VAL A 308 9.99 -7.52 -14.57
C VAL A 308 9.56 -6.44 -15.57
N LYS A 309 10.47 -5.57 -16.01
CA LYS A 309 10.21 -4.57 -17.07
C LYS A 309 9.78 -5.22 -18.38
N TYR A 310 10.47 -6.28 -18.81
CA TYR A 310 10.12 -6.98 -20.05
C TYR A 310 8.74 -7.62 -19.98
N LEU A 311 8.35 -8.19 -18.82
CA LEU A 311 6.97 -8.61 -18.59
C LEU A 311 6.00 -7.45 -18.84
N GLY A 312 6.28 -6.25 -18.31
CA GLY A 312 5.50 -5.05 -18.64
C GLY A 312 5.36 -4.83 -20.15
N LYS A 313 6.47 -4.87 -20.91
CA LYS A 313 6.44 -4.71 -22.37
C LYS A 313 5.51 -5.71 -23.07
N LEU A 314 5.44 -6.95 -22.59
CA LEU A 314 4.54 -7.97 -23.15
C LEU A 314 3.04 -7.65 -22.96
N TYR A 315 2.71 -6.78 -22.00
CA TYR A 315 1.33 -6.41 -21.65
C TYR A 315 0.99 -4.94 -21.96
N SER A 316 1.89 -4.20 -22.59
CA SER A 316 1.62 -2.84 -23.10
C SER A 316 0.49 -2.87 -24.15
N PRO A 317 -0.42 -1.88 -24.18
CA PRO A 317 -0.43 -0.63 -23.40
C PRO A 317 -1.19 -0.71 -22.05
N TYR A 318 -1.60 -1.90 -21.61
CA TYR A 318 -2.44 -2.05 -20.40
C TYR A 318 -1.62 -2.35 -19.14
N LEU A 319 -0.54 -1.58 -18.98
CA LEU A 319 0.45 -1.76 -17.92
C LEU A 319 -0.14 -1.64 -16.51
N LEU A 320 -1.05 -0.67 -16.32
CA LEU A 320 -1.72 -0.50 -15.04
C LEU A 320 -2.58 -1.71 -14.67
N VAL A 321 -3.34 -2.23 -15.63
CA VAL A 321 -4.23 -3.38 -15.36
C VAL A 321 -3.39 -4.58 -14.91
N LEU A 322 -2.25 -4.82 -15.56
CA LEU A 322 -1.29 -5.83 -15.13
C LEU A 322 -0.80 -5.54 -13.70
N MET A 323 -0.40 -4.31 -13.41
CA MET A 323 0.09 -3.91 -12.10
C MET A 323 -0.94 -4.15 -10.98
N LEU A 324 -2.21 -3.79 -11.21
CA LEU A 324 -3.28 -3.99 -10.23
C LEU A 324 -3.54 -5.48 -9.96
N ILE A 325 -3.52 -6.31 -11.01
CA ILE A 325 -3.65 -7.76 -10.86
C ILE A 325 -2.47 -8.31 -10.06
N MET A 326 -1.24 -7.85 -10.34
CA MET A 326 -0.05 -8.25 -9.59
C MET A 326 -0.15 -7.83 -8.10
N TRP A 327 -0.66 -6.63 -7.80
CA TRP A 327 -0.89 -6.23 -6.42
C TRP A 327 -1.94 -7.07 -5.71
N ARG A 328 -3.04 -7.37 -6.39
CA ARG A 328 -4.09 -8.24 -5.85
C ARG A 328 -3.52 -9.63 -5.55
N LEU A 329 -2.76 -10.19 -6.49
CA LEU A 329 -2.08 -11.47 -6.32
C LEU A 329 -1.00 -11.44 -5.22
N ALA A 330 -0.42 -10.27 -4.92
CA ALA A 330 0.48 -10.08 -3.80
C ALA A 330 -0.23 -9.83 -2.45
N SER A 331 -1.56 -9.74 -2.41
CA SER A 331 -2.33 -9.21 -1.27
C SER A 331 -1.83 -7.84 -0.80
N THR A 332 -1.38 -6.99 -1.73
CA THR A 332 -0.93 -5.63 -1.41
C THR A 332 -2.15 -4.77 -1.10
N ASN A 333 -2.17 -4.15 0.08
CA ASN A 333 -3.21 -3.18 0.42
C ASN A 333 -2.90 -1.85 -0.29
N VAL A 334 -3.71 -1.51 -1.28
CA VAL A 334 -3.62 -0.25 -2.04
C VAL A 334 -4.68 0.77 -1.63
N GLU A 335 -5.57 0.46 -0.67
CA GLU A 335 -6.71 1.32 -0.32
C GLU A 335 -6.28 2.72 0.12
N ILE A 336 -5.10 2.85 0.74
CA ILE A 336 -4.54 4.15 1.13
C ILE A 336 -4.28 5.03 -0.11
N LEU A 337 -3.85 4.42 -1.22
CA LEU A 337 -3.60 5.10 -2.48
C LEU A 337 -4.90 5.44 -3.22
N GLU A 338 -5.97 4.66 -2.99
CA GLU A 338 -7.28 4.86 -3.61
C GLU A 338 -8.14 5.95 -2.92
N ASN A 339 -7.88 6.27 -1.65
CA ASN A 339 -8.69 7.20 -0.83
C ASN A 339 -8.44 8.69 -1.12
N VAL A 340 -7.82 9.02 -2.24
CA VAL A 340 -7.39 10.38 -2.59
C VAL A 340 -8.48 11.14 -3.37
N ARG A 341 -9.62 10.51 -3.64
CA ARG A 341 -10.79 11.12 -4.28
C ARG A 341 -11.88 11.48 -3.29
#